data_AF-A0A947FSI4-F1
#
_entry.id   AF-A0A947FSI4-F1
#
_cell.length_a   1.000
_cell.length_b   1.000
_cell.length_c   1.000
_cell.angle_alpha   90.00
_cell.angle_beta   90.00
_cell.angle_gamma   90.00
#
_symmetry.space_group_name_H-M   'P 1'
#
loop_
_entity.id
_entity.type
_entity.pdbx_description
1 polymer ?
#
loop_
_entity_poly.entity_id
_entity_poly.type
_entity_poly.pdbx_seq_one_letter_code
_entity_poly.pdbx_strand_id
1 'polypeptide(L)'
;MSVLFSNNASTTLSAGVGDSATSITVADGSVFPAISGSDYVYLTLEVDSDPDLKEIVKCTARSGNTLTIVRAQDGTSARTFSTADKCELRLTAAGLNDVATQADTDTTYSVGDGGLTQNNFTDALKTKLDGIEASATADQTAAEIRTLVESASDSNVFTDADHTKLNNAGTQSVVTTAPTSASGFANGHVWYVVS
;
A
#
# COMPACT_ATOMS: atom_id res chain seq x y z
N MET A 1 -20.57 7.07 15.84
CA MET A 1 -21.36 8.31 15.90
C MET A 1 -20.93 9.12 14.71
N SER A 2 -21.83 9.31 13.76
CA SER A 2 -21.52 9.98 12.50
C SER A 2 -22.33 11.25 12.34
N VAL A 3 -21.67 12.25 11.76
CA VAL A 3 -22.36 13.44 11.25
C VAL A 3 -23.06 13.09 9.93
N LEU A 4 -24.36 13.36 9.86
CA LEU A 4 -25.21 13.04 8.72
C LEU A 4 -25.50 14.29 7.89
N PHE A 5 -25.75 14.09 6.59
CA PHE A 5 -26.07 15.16 5.66
C PHE A 5 -27.22 14.76 4.74
N SER A 6 -27.93 15.75 4.20
CA SER A 6 -28.88 15.60 3.10
C SER A 6 -28.73 16.79 2.17
N ASN A 7 -28.93 16.57 0.87
CA ASN A 7 -28.75 17.62 -0.12
C ASN A 7 -29.87 18.65 -0.01
N ASN A 8 -29.50 19.94 0.01
CA ASN A 8 -30.44 21.07 -0.06
C ASN A 8 -31.52 21.06 1.04
N ALA A 9 -31.22 20.53 2.21
CA ALA A 9 -32.20 20.44 3.29
C ALA A 9 -32.44 21.82 3.95
N SER A 10 -33.62 22.39 3.71
CA SER A 10 -34.05 23.69 4.19
C SER A 10 -35.54 23.64 4.52
N THR A 11 -35.94 24.26 5.63
CA THR A 11 -37.33 24.38 6.10
C THR A 11 -37.43 25.60 7.02
N THR A 12 -38.61 25.82 7.63
CA THR A 12 -38.85 26.90 8.59
C THR A 12 -39.35 26.36 9.93
N LEU A 13 -39.18 27.13 10.99
CA LEU A 13 -39.75 26.83 12.31
C LEU A 13 -41.28 26.97 12.26
N SER A 14 -41.99 25.98 12.79
CA SER A 14 -43.46 26.01 12.92
C SER A 14 -43.93 26.69 14.20
N ALA A 15 -43.05 26.90 15.16
CA ALA A 15 -43.32 27.56 16.44
C ALA A 15 -42.12 28.43 16.85
N GLY A 16 -42.37 29.46 17.64
CA GLY A 16 -41.29 30.21 18.30
C GLY A 16 -40.50 29.33 19.26
N VAL A 17 -39.22 29.62 19.40
CA VAL A 17 -38.27 28.81 20.16
C VAL A 17 -37.48 29.71 21.10
N GLY A 18 -37.51 29.42 22.40
CA GLY A 18 -36.67 30.12 23.40
C GLY A 18 -35.20 29.67 23.36
N ASP A 19 -34.33 30.42 24.02
CA ASP A 19 -32.88 30.19 24.11
C ASP A 19 -32.47 28.94 24.90
N SER A 20 -33.37 28.36 25.69
CA SER A 20 -33.14 27.16 26.49
C SER A 20 -33.88 25.92 25.97
N ALA A 21 -34.53 26.02 24.80
CA ALA A 21 -35.30 24.91 24.24
C ALA A 21 -34.40 23.72 23.85
N THR A 22 -34.79 22.51 24.26
CA THR A 22 -34.13 21.26 23.90
C THR A 22 -34.75 20.58 22.68
N SER A 23 -35.81 21.16 22.13
CA SER A 23 -36.49 20.68 20.93
C SER A 23 -37.06 21.84 20.12
N ILE A 24 -37.13 21.65 18.81
CA ILE A 24 -37.78 22.58 17.88
C ILE A 24 -38.75 21.81 16.99
N THR A 25 -39.78 22.50 16.52
CA THR A 25 -40.73 21.95 15.54
C THR A 25 -40.58 22.70 14.23
N VAL A 26 -40.35 21.97 13.15
CA VAL A 26 -40.18 22.52 11.80
C VAL A 26 -41.38 22.22 10.92
N ALA A 27 -41.55 22.99 9.83
CA ALA A 27 -42.66 22.80 8.89
C ALA A 27 -42.57 21.45 8.17
N ASP A 28 -41.36 21.05 7.78
CA ASP A 28 -41.10 19.75 7.19
C ASP A 28 -39.77 19.18 7.73
N GLY A 29 -39.88 18.21 8.63
CA GLY A 29 -38.70 17.51 9.16
C GLY A 29 -38.12 16.49 8.18
N SER A 30 -38.89 16.07 7.17
CA SER A 30 -38.51 14.99 6.24
C SER A 30 -37.30 15.33 5.38
N VAL A 31 -37.05 16.62 5.15
CA VAL A 31 -35.89 17.15 4.40
C VAL A 31 -34.54 16.83 5.04
N PHE A 32 -34.50 16.63 6.35
CA PHE A 32 -33.29 16.26 7.09
C PHE A 32 -33.05 14.75 7.07
N PRO A 33 -31.80 14.27 7.27
CA PRO A 33 -31.54 12.84 7.31
C PRO A 33 -32.29 12.16 8.47
N ALA A 34 -32.63 10.89 8.31
CA ALA A 34 -33.09 10.07 9.43
C ALA A 34 -31.93 9.89 10.42
N ILE A 35 -32.19 10.16 11.70
CA ILE A 35 -31.18 10.07 12.76
C ILE A 35 -31.45 8.81 13.58
N SER A 36 -30.44 7.97 13.76
CA SER A 36 -30.53 6.73 14.53
C SER A 36 -29.33 6.56 15.47
N GLY A 37 -29.50 5.84 16.57
CA GLY A 37 -28.42 5.60 17.52
C GLY A 37 -27.80 6.88 18.07
N SER A 38 -26.50 7.06 17.86
CA SER A 38 -25.73 8.24 18.31
C SER A 38 -25.37 9.19 17.17
N ASP A 39 -25.97 9.05 16.00
CA ASP A 39 -25.73 9.95 14.88
C ASP A 39 -26.37 11.33 15.13
N TYR A 40 -25.91 12.33 14.40
CA TYR A 40 -26.42 13.68 14.56
C TYR A 40 -26.23 14.51 13.29
N VAL A 41 -26.86 15.67 13.25
CA VAL A 41 -26.70 16.66 12.18
C VAL A 41 -26.59 18.05 12.77
N TYR A 42 -25.71 18.88 12.22
CA TYR A 42 -25.70 20.31 12.55
C TYR A 42 -26.70 21.05 11.65
N LEU A 43 -27.52 21.89 12.28
CA LEU A 43 -28.48 22.75 11.61
C LEU A 43 -28.15 24.20 11.95
N THR A 44 -28.33 25.10 10.99
CA THR A 44 -28.29 26.54 11.20
C THR A 44 -29.72 27.05 11.32
N LEU A 45 -30.02 27.65 12.47
CA LEU A 45 -31.18 28.50 12.65
C LEU A 45 -30.79 29.93 12.29
N GLU A 46 -31.59 30.58 11.47
CA GLU A 46 -31.37 31.97 11.03
C GLU A 46 -32.67 32.75 11.20
N VAL A 47 -32.56 33.93 11.81
CA VAL A 47 -33.69 34.86 11.91
C VAL A 47 -33.99 35.38 10.50
N ASP A 48 -35.19 35.12 9.96
CA ASP A 48 -35.48 35.43 8.55
C ASP A 48 -35.42 36.94 8.27
N SER A 49 -35.83 37.75 9.25
CA SER A 49 -35.79 39.21 9.15
C SER A 49 -34.40 39.82 9.32
N ASP A 50 -33.43 39.07 9.84
CA ASP A 50 -32.06 39.53 10.07
C ASP A 50 -31.07 38.36 9.87
N PRO A 51 -30.57 38.17 8.63
CA PRO A 51 -29.74 37.02 8.32
C PRO A 51 -28.40 37.04 9.05
N ASP A 52 -27.95 38.15 9.65
CA ASP A 52 -26.72 38.17 10.44
C ASP A 52 -26.89 37.44 11.78
N LEU A 53 -28.13 37.23 12.22
CA LEU A 53 -28.48 36.53 13.44
C LEU A 53 -28.68 35.03 13.19
N LYS A 54 -27.60 34.27 13.41
CA LYS A 54 -27.58 32.81 13.25
C LYS A 54 -27.20 32.07 14.54
N GLU A 55 -27.68 30.86 14.67
CA GLU A 55 -27.25 29.89 15.67
C GLU A 55 -27.06 28.52 15.00
N ILE A 56 -26.00 27.82 15.39
CA ILE A 56 -25.79 26.43 14.99
C ILE A 56 -26.25 25.54 16.14
N VAL A 57 -27.09 24.56 15.83
CA VAL A 57 -27.63 23.58 16.77
C VAL A 57 -27.26 22.18 16.32
N LYS A 58 -27.06 21.26 17.26
CA LYS A 58 -26.83 19.85 16.96
C LYS A 58 -28.12 19.09 17.18
N CYS A 59 -28.73 18.60 16.11
CA CYS A 59 -29.90 17.75 16.17
C CYS A 59 -29.47 16.29 16.37
N THR A 60 -29.93 15.68 17.46
CA THR A 60 -29.55 14.31 17.88
C THR A 60 -30.69 13.31 17.72
N ALA A 61 -31.91 13.78 17.44
CA ALA A 61 -33.03 12.90 17.10
C ALA A 61 -34.08 13.67 16.30
N ARG A 62 -34.75 12.97 15.39
CA ARG A 62 -35.91 13.47 14.64
C ARG A 62 -37.09 12.53 14.83
N SER A 63 -38.22 13.08 15.29
CA SER A 63 -39.52 12.40 15.32
C SER A 63 -40.52 13.19 14.49
N GLY A 64 -40.70 12.81 13.22
CA GLY A 64 -41.47 13.58 12.25
C GLY A 64 -40.92 14.99 12.11
N ASN A 65 -41.74 15.98 12.47
CA ASN A 65 -41.39 17.40 12.41
C ASN A 65 -40.76 17.96 13.70
N THR A 66 -40.61 17.13 14.75
CA THR A 66 -39.96 17.54 16.00
C THR A 66 -38.50 17.08 16.00
N LEU A 67 -37.59 18.04 16.20
CA LEU A 67 -36.15 17.83 16.25
C LEU A 67 -35.67 18.01 17.69
N THR A 68 -34.99 17.01 18.25
CA THR A 68 -34.29 17.13 19.54
C THR A 68 -32.93 17.75 19.30
N ILE A 69 -32.62 18.85 19.98
CA ILE A 69 -31.44 19.66 19.70
C ILE A 69 -30.62 19.98 20.94
N VAL A 70 -29.33 20.19 20.71
CA VAL A 70 -28.41 20.86 21.63
C VAL A 70 -28.09 22.24 21.04
N ARG A 71 -28.30 23.28 21.83
CA ARG A 71 -28.11 24.69 21.46
C ARG A 71 -26.64 25.10 21.41
N ALA A 72 -26.36 26.29 20.87
CA ALA A 72 -25.07 26.97 20.99
C ALA A 72 -23.86 26.11 20.54
N GLN A 73 -23.91 25.57 19.33
CA GLN A 73 -22.81 24.80 18.74
C GLN A 73 -21.91 25.68 17.89
N ASP A 74 -20.72 25.17 17.55
CA ASP A 74 -19.77 25.79 16.63
C ASP A 74 -19.44 27.27 16.97
N GLY A 75 -19.33 27.56 18.27
CA GLY A 75 -19.03 28.90 18.79
C GLY A 75 -20.19 29.91 18.74
N THR A 76 -21.38 29.49 18.32
CA THR A 76 -22.58 30.35 18.34
C THR A 76 -23.24 30.38 19.73
N SER A 77 -23.99 31.44 20.00
CA SER A 77 -24.78 31.58 21.24
C SER A 77 -26.24 31.21 21.03
N ALA A 78 -26.85 30.60 22.05
CA ALA A 78 -28.26 30.30 22.05
C ALA A 78 -29.10 31.59 22.00
N ARG A 79 -30.13 31.61 21.16
CA ARG A 79 -31.04 32.77 21.01
C ARG A 79 -32.50 32.38 20.82
N THR A 80 -33.38 33.36 20.96
CA THR A 80 -34.79 33.19 20.62
C THR A 80 -35.00 33.28 19.12
N PHE A 81 -35.87 32.43 18.58
CA PHE A 81 -36.36 32.45 17.21
C PHE A 81 -37.88 32.52 17.18
N SER A 82 -38.43 33.08 16.11
CA SER A 82 -39.86 33.16 15.84
C SER A 82 -40.32 32.03 14.91
N THR A 83 -41.63 31.80 14.85
CA THR A 83 -42.20 31.03 13.75
C THR A 83 -41.77 31.61 12.40
N ALA A 84 -41.60 30.75 11.40
CA ALA A 84 -41.15 31.04 10.05
C ALA A 84 -39.65 31.38 9.90
N ASP A 85 -38.89 31.55 10.99
CA ASP A 85 -37.42 31.60 10.91
C ASP A 85 -36.86 30.32 10.29
N LYS A 86 -35.71 30.43 9.62
CA LYS A 86 -35.16 29.35 8.82
C LYS A 86 -34.50 28.30 9.70
N CYS A 87 -34.60 27.04 9.28
CA CYS A 87 -33.87 25.90 9.81
C CYS A 87 -33.26 25.14 8.63
N GLU A 88 -31.92 25.14 8.53
CA GLU A 88 -31.24 24.64 7.34
C GLU A 88 -30.03 23.79 7.69
N LEU A 89 -29.77 22.79 6.87
CA LEU A 89 -28.55 21.99 6.93
C LEU A 89 -27.50 22.68 6.06
N ARG A 90 -26.70 23.54 6.69
CA ARG A 90 -25.58 24.25 6.04
C ARG A 90 -24.27 23.54 6.38
N LEU A 91 -23.25 23.71 5.53
CA LEU A 91 -21.89 23.38 5.91
C LEU A 91 -21.46 24.30 7.06
N THR A 92 -21.01 23.69 8.16
CA THR A 92 -20.51 24.37 9.36
C THR A 92 -19.07 23.96 9.60
N ALA A 93 -18.29 24.79 10.32
CA ALA A 93 -16.89 24.46 10.60
C ALA A 93 -16.83 23.21 11.49
N ALA A 94 -17.66 23.16 12.54
CA ALA A 94 -17.84 21.96 13.37
C ALA A 94 -18.19 20.72 12.53
N GLY A 95 -19.17 20.83 11.63
CA GLY A 95 -19.56 19.72 10.76
C GLY A 95 -18.41 19.23 9.86
N LEU A 96 -17.66 20.14 9.25
CA LEU A 96 -16.50 19.78 8.41
C LEU A 96 -15.35 19.17 9.22
N ASN A 97 -15.08 19.69 10.42
CA ASN A 97 -14.06 19.15 11.32
C ASN A 97 -14.41 17.73 11.82
N ASP A 98 -15.69 17.49 12.13
CA ASP A 98 -16.18 16.18 12.54
C ASP A 98 -16.16 15.18 11.38
N VAL A 99 -16.41 15.62 10.13
CA VAL A 99 -16.19 14.80 8.92
C VAL A 99 -14.72 14.46 8.75
N ALA A 100 -13.83 15.46 8.86
CA ALA A 100 -12.40 15.26 8.69
C ALA A 100 -11.84 14.24 9.69
N THR A 101 -12.30 14.28 10.95
CA THR A 101 -11.88 13.34 11.99
C THR A 101 -12.41 11.93 11.73
N GLN A 102 -13.63 11.78 11.19
CA GLN A 102 -14.16 10.47 10.78
C GLN A 102 -13.41 9.87 9.58
N ALA A 103 -13.02 10.70 8.62
CA ALA A 103 -12.26 10.27 7.45
C ALA A 103 -10.82 9.82 7.80
N ASP A 104 -10.24 10.37 8.87
CA ASP A 104 -8.87 10.06 9.32
C ASP A 104 -8.72 8.71 10.06
N THR A 105 -9.75 7.86 10.04
CA THR A 105 -9.63 6.50 10.61
C THR A 105 -9.08 5.49 9.58
N ASP A 106 -8.91 5.87 8.31
CA ASP A 106 -8.46 4.99 7.20
C ASP A 106 -7.12 5.43 6.55
N THR A 107 -6.19 5.95 7.35
CA THR A 107 -4.95 6.57 6.82
C THR A 107 -3.65 6.06 7.41
N THR A 108 -3.66 5.13 8.37
CA THR A 108 -2.41 4.49 8.77
C THR A 108 -2.13 3.29 7.87
N TYR A 109 -1.80 3.57 6.61
CA TYR A 109 -1.11 2.60 5.77
C TYR A 109 0.31 2.43 6.33
N SER A 110 0.45 1.59 7.34
CA SER A 110 1.77 1.26 7.89
C SER A 110 2.62 0.61 6.81
N VAL A 111 3.87 1.06 6.70
CA VAL A 111 4.84 0.42 5.82
C VAL A 111 5.34 -0.88 6.47
N GLY A 112 5.09 -2.03 5.85
CA GLY A 112 5.43 -3.34 6.44
C GLY A 112 4.75 -4.53 5.76
N ASP A 113 4.99 -5.74 6.29
CA ASP A 113 4.37 -6.98 5.79
C ASP A 113 2.84 -6.92 5.90
N GLY A 114 2.16 -7.10 4.77
CA GLY A 114 0.70 -6.94 4.67
C GLY A 114 0.22 -5.49 4.55
N GLY A 115 1.13 -4.50 4.47
CA GLY A 115 0.84 -3.07 4.26
C GLY A 115 1.46 -2.50 2.97
N LEU A 116 1.58 -1.18 2.88
CA LEU A 116 2.31 -0.53 1.77
C LEU A 116 3.81 -0.81 1.90
N THR A 117 4.53 -0.84 0.80
CA THR A 117 6.00 -0.95 0.82
C THR A 117 6.61 0.46 0.75
N GLN A 118 7.73 0.69 1.47
CA GLN A 118 8.45 1.98 1.42
C GLN A 118 9.03 2.27 0.03
N ASN A 119 9.36 1.22 -0.72
CA ASN A 119 9.91 1.31 -2.06
C ASN A 119 8.90 0.73 -3.04
N ASN A 120 8.44 1.56 -3.98
CA ASN A 120 7.51 1.12 -5.02
C ASN A 120 8.23 0.17 -6.00
N PHE A 121 8.12 -1.14 -5.76
CA PHE A 121 8.51 -2.14 -6.76
C PHE A 121 7.50 -2.08 -7.90
N THR A 122 7.81 -1.28 -8.92
CA THR A 122 7.01 -1.26 -10.16
C THR A 122 6.85 -2.69 -10.70
N ASP A 123 5.81 -2.96 -11.50
CA ASP A 123 5.57 -4.28 -12.08
C ASP A 123 6.81 -4.83 -12.82
N ALA A 124 7.58 -3.93 -13.45
CA ALA A 124 8.84 -4.25 -14.11
C ALA A 124 9.92 -4.70 -13.11
N LEU A 125 10.03 -4.06 -11.94
CA LEU A 125 10.98 -4.44 -10.89
C LEU A 125 10.55 -5.72 -10.18
N LYS A 126 9.25 -5.91 -9.91
CA LYS A 126 8.74 -7.15 -9.33
C LYS A 126 8.92 -8.35 -10.24
N THR A 127 8.65 -8.20 -11.54
CA THR A 127 8.91 -9.25 -12.54
C THR A 127 10.38 -9.66 -12.55
N LYS A 128 11.30 -8.70 -12.42
CA LYS A 128 12.74 -9.00 -12.33
C LYS A 128 13.09 -9.76 -11.05
N LEU A 129 12.51 -9.40 -9.91
CA LEU A 129 12.74 -10.07 -8.63
C LEU A 129 12.17 -11.49 -8.62
N ASP A 130 10.96 -11.67 -9.13
CA ASP A 130 10.31 -12.99 -9.25
C ASP A 130 11.09 -13.93 -10.19
N GLY A 131 11.91 -13.36 -11.08
CA GLY A 131 12.82 -14.10 -11.95
C GLY A 131 14.13 -14.54 -11.29
N ILE A 132 14.46 -14.08 -10.08
CA ILE A 132 15.64 -14.53 -9.33
C ILE A 132 15.31 -15.86 -8.66
N GLU A 133 16.16 -16.87 -8.82
CA GLU A 133 15.97 -18.16 -8.18
C GLU A 133 15.93 -18.05 -6.65
N ALA A 134 15.07 -18.84 -6.02
CA ALA A 134 14.98 -18.88 -4.57
C ALA A 134 16.36 -19.25 -3.97
N SER A 135 16.86 -18.41 -3.07
CA SER A 135 18.20 -18.56 -2.46
C SER A 135 19.37 -18.39 -3.43
N ALA A 136 19.22 -17.60 -4.51
CA ALA A 136 20.33 -17.23 -5.38
C ALA A 136 21.52 -16.71 -4.56
N THR A 137 22.63 -17.45 -4.57
CA THR A 137 23.89 -17.06 -3.93
C THR A 137 24.73 -16.23 -4.89
N ALA A 138 25.43 -15.23 -4.36
CA ALA A 138 26.08 -14.20 -5.17
C ALA A 138 27.14 -14.73 -6.16
N ASP A 139 27.76 -15.89 -5.93
CA ASP A 139 28.76 -16.47 -6.84
C ASP A 139 28.82 -18.00 -6.72
N GLN A 140 28.98 -18.69 -7.86
CA GLN A 140 29.39 -20.11 -7.87
C GLN A 140 30.87 -20.21 -7.52
N THR A 141 31.24 -21.13 -6.63
CA THR A 141 32.64 -21.40 -6.31
C THR A 141 33.37 -21.99 -7.52
N ALA A 142 34.70 -21.83 -7.57
CA ALA A 142 35.52 -22.44 -8.63
C ALA A 142 35.38 -23.97 -8.70
N ALA A 143 35.05 -24.63 -7.58
CA ALA A 143 34.79 -26.07 -7.53
C ALA A 143 33.46 -26.44 -8.21
N GLU A 144 32.39 -25.70 -7.92
CA GLU A 144 31.08 -25.89 -8.57
C GLU A 144 31.17 -25.64 -10.07
N ILE A 145 31.89 -24.59 -10.48
CA ILE A 145 32.16 -24.31 -11.89
C ILE A 145 32.92 -25.47 -12.54
N ARG A 146 33.96 -26.00 -11.89
CA ARG A 146 34.72 -27.14 -12.41
C ARG A 146 33.82 -28.35 -12.65
N THR A 147 32.93 -28.66 -11.71
CA THR A 147 31.97 -29.78 -11.86
C THR A 147 31.01 -29.54 -13.02
N LEU A 148 30.48 -28.32 -13.18
CA LEU A 148 29.58 -27.99 -14.28
C LEU A 148 30.28 -28.10 -15.65
N VAL A 149 31.51 -27.58 -15.75
CA VAL A 149 32.32 -27.65 -16.97
C VAL A 149 32.62 -29.11 -17.33
N GLU A 150 33.02 -29.95 -16.37
CA GLU A 150 33.24 -31.38 -16.59
C GLU A 150 31.98 -32.11 -17.09
N SER A 151 30.79 -31.67 -16.67
CA SER A 151 29.52 -32.27 -17.09
C SER A 151 29.00 -31.81 -18.45
N ALA A 152 29.63 -30.81 -19.09
CA ALA A 152 29.18 -30.25 -20.35
C ALA A 152 29.65 -31.08 -21.57
N SER A 153 28.77 -31.25 -22.56
CA SER A 153 28.95 -32.18 -23.69
C SER A 153 30.16 -31.90 -24.60
N ASP A 154 30.59 -30.64 -24.67
CA ASP A 154 31.71 -30.18 -25.52
C ASP A 154 32.83 -29.54 -24.68
N SER A 155 33.04 -30.05 -23.47
CA SER A 155 34.09 -29.56 -22.58
C SER A 155 35.06 -30.64 -22.16
N ASN A 156 36.30 -30.23 -21.89
CA ASN A 156 37.33 -31.08 -21.31
C ASN A 156 38.01 -30.29 -20.19
N VAL A 157 37.93 -30.77 -18.95
CA VAL A 157 38.72 -30.22 -17.85
C VAL A 157 40.00 -31.05 -17.72
N PHE A 158 41.14 -30.48 -18.09
CA PHE A 158 42.41 -31.13 -17.82
C PHE A 158 42.73 -31.06 -16.32
N THR A 159 43.03 -32.20 -15.73
CA THR A 159 43.56 -32.26 -14.36
C THR A 159 45.06 -32.00 -14.34
N ASP A 160 45.63 -31.70 -13.16
CA ASP A 160 47.09 -31.55 -12.99
C ASP A 160 47.85 -32.83 -13.42
N ALA A 161 47.23 -33.99 -13.26
CA ALA A 161 47.78 -35.26 -13.72
C ALA A 161 47.80 -35.37 -15.25
N ASP A 162 46.75 -34.88 -15.92
CA ASP A 162 46.71 -34.85 -17.39
C ASP A 162 47.72 -33.84 -17.94
N HIS A 163 47.85 -32.66 -17.30
CA HIS A 163 48.89 -31.70 -17.64
C HIS A 163 50.30 -32.31 -17.52
N THR A 164 50.55 -33.09 -16.47
CA THR A 164 51.84 -33.78 -16.29
C THR A 164 52.10 -34.80 -17.40
N LYS A 165 51.11 -35.61 -17.76
CA LYS A 165 51.23 -36.57 -18.86
C LYS A 165 51.47 -35.88 -20.20
N LEU A 166 50.77 -34.78 -20.48
CA LEU A 166 50.91 -34.02 -21.72
C LEU A 166 52.30 -33.37 -21.84
N ASN A 167 52.80 -32.78 -20.76
CA ASN A 167 54.15 -32.20 -20.71
C ASN A 167 55.23 -33.26 -20.98
N ASN A 168 55.03 -34.48 -20.47
CA ASN A 168 55.94 -35.59 -20.73
C ASN A 168 55.86 -36.10 -22.18
N ALA A 169 54.69 -36.00 -22.84
CA ALA A 169 54.54 -36.36 -24.25
C ALA A 169 55.29 -35.39 -25.19
N GLY A 170 55.32 -34.08 -24.88
CA GLY A 170 56.11 -33.09 -25.62
C GLY A 170 57.63 -33.25 -25.48
N THR A 171 58.07 -34.05 -24.50
CA THR A 171 59.49 -34.35 -24.22
C THR A 171 59.92 -35.70 -24.82
N GLN A 172 59.07 -36.34 -25.64
CA GLN A 172 59.38 -37.64 -26.24
C GLN A 172 60.65 -37.54 -27.11
N SER A 173 61.73 -38.12 -26.60
CA SER A 173 63.01 -38.20 -27.29
C SER A 173 62.84 -39.04 -28.55
N VAL A 174 62.76 -38.39 -29.72
CA VAL A 174 62.82 -39.08 -31.00
C VAL A 174 64.23 -39.63 -31.13
N VAL A 175 64.38 -40.94 -30.94
CA VAL A 175 65.64 -41.64 -31.15
C VAL A 175 65.87 -41.75 -32.66
N THR A 176 66.72 -40.88 -33.21
CA THR A 176 67.02 -40.80 -34.66
C THR A 176 68.07 -41.80 -35.13
N THR A 177 68.57 -42.66 -34.24
CA THR A 177 69.57 -43.69 -34.54
C THR A 177 69.08 -45.07 -34.10
N ALA A 178 69.28 -46.10 -34.93
CA ALA A 178 68.82 -47.45 -34.60
C ALA A 178 69.44 -47.91 -33.26
N PRO A 179 68.63 -48.29 -32.24
CA PRO A 179 69.17 -48.77 -30.98
C PRO A 179 69.91 -50.10 -31.21
N THR A 180 71.12 -50.23 -30.64
CA THR A 180 71.95 -51.43 -30.76
C THR A 180 71.53 -52.56 -29.80
N SER A 181 70.59 -52.29 -28.90
CA SER A 181 69.94 -53.31 -28.05
C SER A 181 68.57 -52.81 -27.54
N ALA A 182 67.65 -53.74 -27.26
CA ALA A 182 66.26 -53.45 -26.90
C ALA A 182 66.03 -53.11 -25.40
N SER A 183 67.08 -52.88 -24.62
CA SER A 183 66.94 -52.59 -23.18
C SER A 183 66.76 -51.09 -22.93
N GLY A 184 65.61 -50.68 -22.38
CA GLY A 184 65.39 -49.31 -21.88
C GLY A 184 64.02 -48.70 -22.14
N PHE A 185 63.13 -49.34 -22.89
CA PHE A 185 61.81 -48.78 -23.21
C PHE A 185 60.70 -49.51 -22.44
N ALA A 186 60.01 -48.78 -21.57
CA ALA A 186 58.87 -49.31 -20.83
C ALA A 186 57.68 -49.51 -21.79
N ASN A 187 57.26 -50.76 -21.97
CA ASN A 187 56.07 -51.21 -22.70
C ASN A 187 55.86 -50.64 -24.12
N GLY A 188 56.48 -51.29 -25.12
CA GLY A 188 55.62 -51.96 -26.12
C GLY A 188 55.72 -51.60 -27.59
N HIS A 189 56.30 -50.48 -28.03
CA HIS A 189 56.40 -50.21 -29.48
C HIS A 189 57.70 -49.49 -29.88
N VAL A 190 58.47 -50.10 -30.79
CA VAL A 190 59.61 -49.49 -31.48
C VAL A 190 59.18 -49.21 -32.91
N TRP A 191 59.05 -47.94 -33.28
CA TRP A 191 58.91 -47.53 -34.67
C TRP A 191 60.29 -47.13 -35.18
N TYR A 192 60.83 -47.86 -36.16
CA TYR A 192 62.02 -47.44 -36.88
C TYR A 192 61.61 -47.09 -38.31
N VAL A 193 62.00 -45.91 -38.78
CA VAL A 193 61.83 -45.52 -40.18
C VAL A 193 63.04 -46.07 -40.94
N VAL A 194 62.81 -47.15 -41.69
CA VAL A 194 63.80 -47.62 -42.67
C VAL A 194 63.65 -46.72 -43.89
N SER A 195 64.67 -45.93 -44.18
CA SER A 195 64.80 -45.20 -45.45
C SER A 195 64.90 -46.14 -46.63
#